data_AF-A0A2D4HDE6-F1
#
_entry.id   AF-A0A2D4HDE6-F1
#
_cell.length_a   1.000
_cell.length_b   1.000
_cell.length_c   1.000
_cell.angle_alpha   90.00
_cell.angle_beta   90.00
_cell.angle_gamma   90.00
#
_symmetry.space_group_name_H-M   'P 1'
#
loop_
_entity.id
_entity.type
_entity.pdbx_description
1 polymer ?
#
loop_
_entity_poly.entity_id
_entity_poly.type
_entity_poly.pdbx_seq_one_letter_code
_entity_poly.pdbx_strand_id
1 'polypeptide(L)'
;MLGRKSGVSTRIAKDFPNIIIWHRLNHHMQLVLDDSIREIKQINHFQIFIDKIYSIFHQLNKNLIELNKSSEQLDTEIIKIGRVFGPRWAACNLRSTLAVWRAYPVLHQFFCS
;
A
#
# COMPACT_ATOMS: atom_id res chain seq x y z
N MET A 1 22.86 -12.21 6.94
CA MET A 1 23.54 -11.05 7.59
C MET A 1 23.54 -11.06 9.13
N LEU A 2 22.90 -12.02 9.81
CA LEU A 2 22.86 -12.12 11.29
C LEU A 2 23.74 -13.25 11.85
N GLY A 3 24.92 -13.47 11.26
CA GLY A 3 25.81 -14.57 11.66
C GLY A 3 26.16 -14.51 13.16
N ARG A 4 26.16 -15.65 13.84
CA ARG A 4 26.29 -15.77 15.30
C ARG A 4 27.61 -15.22 15.86
N LYS A 5 28.69 -15.23 15.06
CA LYS A 5 30.05 -14.85 15.49
C LYS A 5 30.45 -13.42 15.13
N SER A 6 30.09 -12.94 13.94
CA SER A 6 30.54 -11.64 13.42
C SER A 6 29.43 -10.85 12.70
N GLY A 7 28.18 -11.32 12.79
CA GLY A 7 27.04 -10.71 12.14
C GLY A 7 26.63 -9.38 12.75
N VAL A 8 25.78 -8.66 12.01
CA VAL A 8 25.29 -7.34 12.39
C VAL A 8 24.60 -7.38 13.76
N SER A 9 23.83 -8.45 14.04
CA SER A 9 23.20 -8.68 15.34
C SER A 9 24.20 -8.74 16.50
N THR A 10 25.26 -9.52 16.34
CA THR A 10 26.29 -9.69 17.37
C THR A 10 27.03 -8.39 17.65
N ARG A 11 27.23 -7.54 16.63
CA ARG A 11 27.85 -6.22 16.80
C ARG A 11 26.93 -5.26 17.54
N ILE A 12 25.66 -5.16 17.14
CA ILE A 12 24.67 -4.30 17.80
C ILE A 12 24.47 -4.72 19.27
N ALA A 13 24.47 -6.02 19.57
CA ALA A 13 24.33 -6.51 20.94
C ALA A 13 25.56 -6.20 21.84
N LYS A 14 26.74 -5.91 21.27
CA LYS A 14 27.89 -5.46 22.06
C LYS A 14 27.69 -4.04 22.58
N ASP A 15 27.17 -3.17 21.73
CA ASP A 15 26.94 -1.76 22.08
C ASP A 15 25.65 -1.61 22.91
N PHE A 16 24.68 -2.51 22.71
CA PHE A 16 23.39 -2.53 23.41
C PHE A 16 23.12 -3.91 24.01
N PRO A 17 23.67 -4.25 25.20
CA PRO A 17 23.62 -5.61 25.75
C PRO A 17 22.21 -6.12 26.06
N ASN A 18 21.25 -5.21 26.29
CA ASN A 18 19.86 -5.53 26.58
C ASN A 18 18.96 -5.53 25.33
N ILE A 19 19.53 -5.39 24.13
CA ILE A 19 18.74 -5.33 22.90
C ILE A 19 18.14 -6.71 22.57
N ILE A 20 16.83 -6.73 22.32
CA ILE A 20 16.16 -7.92 21.80
C ILE A 20 16.22 -7.87 20.28
N ILE A 21 16.97 -8.80 19.69
CA ILE A 21 17.09 -8.92 18.24
C ILE A 21 16.02 -9.86 17.73
N TRP A 22 14.93 -9.30 17.23
CA TRP A 22 13.86 -10.06 16.61
C TRP A 22 14.05 -10.17 15.09
N HIS A 23 14.54 -11.32 14.63
CA HIS A 23 14.70 -11.56 13.20
C HIS A 23 13.35 -11.79 12.51
N ARG A 24 13.18 -11.20 11.31
CA ARG A 24 11.96 -11.34 10.48
C ARG A 24 10.67 -10.81 11.11
N LEU A 25 10.74 -9.93 12.12
CA LEU A 25 9.53 -9.32 12.71
C LEU A 25 8.62 -8.72 11.63
N ASN A 26 9.18 -8.00 10.66
CA ASN A 26 8.43 -7.44 9.53
C ASN A 26 7.72 -8.50 8.68
N HIS A 27 8.37 -9.65 8.43
CA HIS A 27 7.76 -10.75 7.67
C HIS A 27 6.69 -11.47 8.50
N HIS A 28 6.90 -11.67 9.80
CA HIS A 28 5.88 -12.23 10.69
C HIS A 28 4.65 -11.32 10.79
N MET A 29 4.86 -10.02 10.96
CA MET A 29 3.78 -9.05 11.01
C MET A 29 2.99 -9.03 9.68
N GLN A 30 3.70 -9.14 8.55
CA GLN A 30 3.09 -9.28 7.24
C GLN A 30 2.22 -10.55 7.14
N LEU A 31 2.71 -11.72 7.58
CA LEU A 31 1.92 -12.95 7.60
C LEU A 31 0.66 -12.87 8.48
N VAL A 32 0.80 -12.32 9.70
CA VAL A 32 -0.35 -12.17 10.62
C VAL A 32 -1.41 -11.25 10.02
N LEU A 33 -0.99 -10.18 9.35
CA LEU A 33 -1.89 -9.28 8.65
C LEU A 33 -2.57 -9.97 7.46
N ASP A 34 -1.82 -10.77 6.68
CA ASP A 34 -2.35 -11.54 5.55
C ASP A 34 -3.43 -12.53 6.01
N ASP A 35 -3.17 -13.26 7.10
CA ASP A 35 -4.14 -14.19 7.70
C ASP A 35 -5.39 -13.45 8.21
N SER A 36 -5.21 -12.35 8.92
CA SER A 36 -6.32 -11.55 9.46
C SER A 36 -7.24 -11.00 8.36
N ILE A 37 -6.65 -10.56 7.25
CA ILE A 37 -7.42 -10.02 6.13
C ILE A 37 -8.13 -11.12 5.34
N ARG A 38 -7.56 -12.32 5.24
CA ARG A 38 -8.23 -13.46 4.60
C ARG A 38 -9.56 -13.80 5.28
N GLU A 39 -9.66 -13.57 6.58
CA GLU A 39 -10.90 -13.78 7.35
C GLU A 39 -11.98 -12.73 7.03
N ILE A 40 -11.59 -11.52 6.62
CA ILE A 40 -12.50 -10.41 6.35
C ILE A 40 -12.78 -10.33 4.84
N LYS A 41 -13.78 -11.07 4.38
CA LYS A 41 -14.15 -11.19 2.95
C LYS A 41 -14.38 -9.84 2.25
N GLN A 42 -14.86 -8.82 2.95
CA GLN A 42 -15.12 -7.48 2.41
C GLN A 42 -13.83 -6.79 1.93
N ILE A 43 -12.70 -7.09 2.56
CA ILE A 43 -11.41 -6.54 2.16
C ILE A 43 -11.01 -7.05 0.78
N ASN A 44 -11.38 -8.29 0.41
CA ASN A 44 -11.14 -8.81 -0.94
C ASN A 44 -11.88 -8.00 -2.01
N HIS A 45 -13.14 -7.61 -1.76
CA HIS A 45 -13.88 -6.75 -2.70
C HIS A 45 -13.22 -5.39 -2.86
N PHE A 46 -12.78 -4.79 -1.75
CA PHE A 46 -12.10 -3.52 -1.76
C PHE A 46 -10.77 -3.60 -2.52
N GLN A 47 -9.98 -4.65 -2.31
CA GLN A 47 -8.75 -4.89 -3.07
C GLN A 47 -9.01 -4.98 -4.58
N ILE A 48 -9.99 -5.77 -5.00
CA ILE A 48 -10.38 -5.89 -6.41
C ILE A 48 -10.77 -4.53 -6.98
N PHE A 49 -11.52 -3.73 -6.23
CA PHE A 49 -11.88 -2.37 -6.63
C PHE A 49 -10.64 -1.49 -6.85
N ILE A 50 -9.73 -1.40 -5.88
CA ILE A 50 -8.52 -0.59 -5.99
C ILE A 50 -7.63 -1.05 -7.15
N ASP A 51 -7.47 -2.36 -7.35
CA ASP A 51 -6.68 -2.90 -8.45
C ASP A 51 -7.30 -2.60 -9.82
N LYS A 52 -8.63 -2.59 -9.93
CA LYS A 52 -9.33 -2.14 -11.15
C LYS A 52 -9.11 -0.66 -11.41
N ILE A 53 -9.26 0.19 -10.40
CA ILE A 53 -8.97 1.63 -10.50
C ILE A 53 -7.53 1.84 -10.96
N TYR A 54 -6.57 1.16 -10.33
CA TYR A 54 -5.17 1.20 -10.76
C TYR A 54 -5.04 0.80 -12.24
N SER A 55 -5.65 -0.30 -12.67
CA SER A 55 -5.55 -0.76 -14.07
C SER A 55 -6.08 0.27 -15.06
N ILE A 56 -7.23 0.88 -14.78
CA ILE A 56 -7.88 1.88 -15.66
C ILE A 56 -6.96 3.09 -15.88
N PHE A 57 -6.41 3.65 -14.80
CA PHE A 57 -5.61 4.88 -14.88
C PHE A 57 -4.13 4.64 -15.17
N HIS A 58 -3.61 3.44 -14.91
CA HIS A 58 -2.23 3.10 -15.23
C HIS A 58 -2.05 2.73 -16.70
N GLN A 59 -3.03 2.06 -17.31
CA GLN A 59 -2.92 1.61 -18.70
C GLN A 59 -3.31 2.67 -19.72
N LEU A 60 -4.22 3.60 -19.38
CA LEU A 60 -4.81 4.52 -20.33
C LEU A 60 -4.45 5.98 -19.99
N ASN A 61 -3.49 6.54 -20.73
CA ASN A 61 -3.11 7.95 -20.61
C ASN A 61 -4.29 8.91 -20.82
N LYS A 62 -5.28 8.56 -21.65
CA LYS A 62 -6.47 9.39 -21.86
C LYS A 62 -7.32 9.52 -20.59
N ASN A 63 -7.56 8.41 -19.90
CA ASN A 63 -8.33 8.40 -18.65
C ASN A 63 -7.58 9.17 -17.55
N LEU A 64 -6.25 9.11 -17.53
CA LEU A 64 -5.45 9.91 -16.60
C LEU A 64 -5.59 11.41 -16.88
N ILE A 65 -5.59 11.82 -18.15
CA ILE A 65 -5.78 13.23 -18.55
C ILE A 65 -7.17 13.71 -18.15
N GLU A 66 -8.22 12.94 -18.43
CA GLU A 66 -9.60 13.31 -18.06
C GLU A 66 -9.79 13.33 -16.54
N LEU A 67 -9.21 12.38 -15.82
CA LEU A 67 -9.24 12.38 -14.35
C LEU A 67 -8.56 13.63 -13.78
N ASN A 68 -7.42 14.05 -14.34
CA ASN A 68 -6.74 15.27 -13.92
C ASN A 68 -7.59 16.52 -14.21
N LYS A 69 -8.32 16.56 -15.34
CA LYS A 69 -9.26 17.66 -15.62
C LYS A 69 -10.39 17.73 -14.59
N SER A 70 -10.97 16.58 -14.22
CA SER A 70 -11.97 16.52 -13.14
C SER A 70 -11.38 16.93 -11.79
N SER A 71 -10.09 16.64 -11.56
CA SER A 71 -9.36 17.05 -10.37
C SER A 71 -9.18 18.55 -10.25
N GLU A 72 -8.84 19.20 -11.37
CA GLU A 72 -8.72 20.66 -11.46
C GLU A 72 -10.05 21.36 -11.21
N GLN A 73 -11.16 20.80 -11.72
CA GLN A 73 -12.51 21.32 -11.47
C GLN A 73 -12.91 21.27 -9.98
N LEU A 74 -12.42 20.26 -9.26
CA LEU A 74 -12.73 20.02 -7.85
C LEU A 74 -11.63 20.53 -6.89
N ASP A 75 -10.63 21.25 -7.40
CA ASP A 75 -9.45 21.73 -6.65
C ASP A 75 -8.86 20.66 -5.71
N THR A 76 -8.80 19.43 -6.22
CA THR A 76 -8.34 18.26 -5.45
C THR A 76 -7.00 17.79 -5.99
N GLU A 77 -6.05 17.43 -5.12
CA GLU A 77 -4.78 16.84 -5.55
C GLU A 77 -4.91 15.31 -5.63
N ILE A 78 -4.73 14.73 -6.83
CA ILE A 78 -4.69 13.27 -6.99
C ILE A 78 -3.29 12.76 -6.65
N ILE A 79 -3.22 11.98 -5.58
CA ILE A 79 -2.05 11.17 -5.27
C ILE A 79 -2.03 9.97 -6.20
N LYS A 80 -0.87 9.64 -6.77
CA LYS A 80 -0.68 8.47 -7.63
C LYS A 80 -1.24 7.21 -6.97
N ILE A 81 -2.33 6.70 -7.52
CA ILE A 81 -2.95 5.44 -7.10
C ILE A 81 -1.98 4.32 -7.48
N GLY A 82 -1.59 3.50 -6.51
CA GLY A 82 -0.70 2.36 -6.68
C GLY A 82 -1.44 1.03 -6.61
N ARG A 83 -0.75 -0.06 -6.94
CA ARG A 83 -1.24 -1.41 -6.66
C ARG A 83 -1.31 -1.69 -5.16
N VAL A 84 -2.24 -2.54 -4.77
CA VAL A 84 -2.35 -3.01 -3.39
C VAL A 84 -1.35 -4.14 -3.11
N PHE A 85 -1.10 -5.02 -4.09
CA PHE A 85 -0.15 -6.14 -3.96
C PHE A 85 1.28 -5.75 -4.32
N GLY A 86 2.09 -5.48 -3.30
CA GLY A 86 3.54 -5.37 -3.41
C GLY A 86 4.25 -6.13 -2.29
N PRO A 87 5.59 -6.27 -2.31
CA PRO A 87 6.36 -7.03 -1.31
C PRO A 87 6.24 -6.51 0.14
N ARG A 88 5.57 -5.36 0.33
CA ARG A 88 5.34 -4.68 1.61
C ARG A 88 3.87 -4.30 1.72
N TRP A 89 3.01 -5.29 1.60
CA TRP A 89 1.59 -5.09 1.38
C TRP A 89 0.93 -4.18 2.42
N ALA A 90 1.29 -4.26 3.70
CA ALA A 90 0.76 -3.33 4.71
C ALA A 90 0.94 -1.84 4.33
N ALA A 91 2.15 -1.47 3.89
CA ALA A 91 2.47 -0.10 3.50
C ALA A 91 1.88 0.27 2.12
N CYS A 92 1.88 -0.66 1.18
CA CYS A 92 1.29 -0.46 -0.15
C CYS A 92 -0.23 -0.27 -0.06
N ASN A 93 -0.90 -1.09 0.76
CA ASN A 93 -2.34 -1.06 0.96
C ASN A 93 -2.79 0.26 1.58
N LEU A 94 -2.14 0.72 2.66
CA LEU A 94 -2.48 2.00 3.28
C LEU A 94 -2.33 3.16 2.28
N ARG A 95 -1.20 3.21 1.57
CA ARG A 95 -0.96 4.30 0.60
C ARG A 95 -1.99 4.30 -0.53
N SER A 96 -2.26 3.14 -1.13
CA SER A 96 -3.20 3.02 -2.24
C SER A 96 -4.64 3.28 -1.79
N THR A 97 -5.02 2.79 -0.61
CA THR A 97 -6.32 3.07 0.01
C THR A 97 -6.52 4.55 0.27
N LEU A 98 -5.54 5.23 0.86
CA LEU A 98 -5.60 6.67 1.11
C LEU A 98 -5.65 7.48 -0.19
N ALA A 99 -4.90 7.07 -1.21
CA ALA A 99 -4.93 7.71 -2.52
C ALA A 99 -6.34 7.64 -3.15
N VAL A 100 -6.98 6.46 -3.13
CA VAL A 100 -8.35 6.32 -3.64
C VAL A 100 -9.38 7.04 -2.78
N TRP A 101 -9.22 7.02 -1.45
CA TRP A 101 -10.10 7.76 -0.54
C TRP A 101 -10.06 9.27 -0.82
N ARG A 102 -8.87 9.85 -0.99
CA ARG A 102 -8.71 11.28 -1.31
C ARG A 102 -9.22 11.61 -2.72
N ALA A 103 -9.02 10.71 -3.67
CA ALA A 103 -9.50 10.89 -5.04
C ALA A 103 -11.00 10.54 -5.21
N TYR A 104 -11.69 10.10 -4.16
CA TYR A 104 -13.05 9.56 -4.28
C TYR A 104 -14.06 10.53 -4.93
N PRO A 105 -14.09 11.84 -4.57
CA PRO A 105 -15.01 12.79 -5.22
C PRO A 105 -14.75 12.90 -6.73
N VAL A 106 -13.47 12.94 -7.12
CA VAL A 106 -13.04 13.04 -8.52
C VAL A 106 -13.39 11.76 -9.29
N LEU A 107 -13.14 10.59 -8.68
CA LEU A 107 -13.50 9.29 -9.24
C LEU A 107 -15.01 9.16 -9.42
N HIS A 108 -15.79 9.58 -8.43
CA HIS A 108 -17.25 9.57 -8.50
C HIS A 108 -17.75 10.43 -9.65
N GLN A 109 -17.25 11.67 -9.78
CA GLN A 109 -17.60 12.51 -10.92
C GLN A 109 -17.20 11.87 -12.25
N PHE A 110 -15.98 11.34 -12.36
CA PHE A 110 -15.48 10.72 -13.59
C PHE A 110 -16.33 9.53 -14.07
N PHE A 111 -16.80 8.67 -13.16
CA PHE A 111 -17.60 7.50 -13.51
C PHE A 111 -19.11 7.77 -13.62
N CYS A 112 -19.60 8.87 -13.05
CA CYS A 112 -21.01 9.26 -13.11
C CYS A 112 -21.32 10.33 -14.17
N SER A 113 -20.29 10.85 -14.85
CA SER A 113 -20.43 11.74 -16.04
C SER A 113 -20.68 10.92 -17.29
#